data_AF-A0A6N7WN51-F1
#
_entry.id   AF-A0A6N7WN51-F1
#
_cell.length_a   1.000
_cell.length_b   1.000
_cell.length_c   1.000
_cell.angle_alpha   90.00
_cell.angle_beta   90.00
_cell.angle_gamma   90.00
#
_symmetry.space_group_name_H-M   'P 1'
#
loop_
_entity.id
_entity.type
_entity.pdbx_description
1 polymer ?
#
loop_
_entity_poly.entity_id
_entity_poly.type
_entity_poly.pdbx_seq_one_letter_code
_entity_poly.pdbx_strand_id
1 'polypeptide(L)'
;MLAKTFVDNAKIMAKGQVTIPKDIREVLGVSSGDRISFIVEGNTVRIVNSAVYAMQMLQREMAGEADRTGLNSDEDVLALVKELRNEDEKV
;
A
#
# COMPACT_ATOMS: atom_id res chain seq x y z
N MET A 1 -2.57 -13.14 -16.38
CA MET A 1 -3.95 -13.61 -16.13
C MET A 1 -4.90 -12.53 -16.61
N LEU A 2 -5.93 -12.88 -17.38
CA LEU A 2 -6.94 -11.92 -17.82
C LEU A 2 -7.64 -11.34 -16.59
N ALA A 3 -7.55 -10.02 -16.42
CA ALA A 3 -8.39 -9.31 -15.47
C ALA A 3 -9.84 -9.56 -15.88
N LYS A 4 -10.56 -10.36 -15.08
CA LYS A 4 -11.98 -10.62 -15.31
C LYS A 4 -12.72 -9.33 -14.99
N THR A 5 -12.93 -8.48 -15.99
CA THR A 5 -13.76 -7.29 -15.83
C THR A 5 -15.20 -7.76 -15.74
N PHE A 6 -15.79 -7.61 -14.56
CA PHE A 6 -17.21 -7.82 -14.35
C PHE A 6 -17.78 -6.62 -13.60
N VAL A 7 -19.02 -6.29 -13.93
CA VAL A 7 -19.76 -5.20 -13.28
C VAL A 7 -20.84 -5.85 -12.44
N ASP A 8 -20.84 -5.54 -11.16
CA ASP A 8 -21.86 -6.00 -10.21
C ASP A 8 -22.52 -4.79 -9.56
N ASN A 9 -23.82 -4.90 -9.29
CA ASN A 9 -24.60 -3.82 -8.69
C ASN A 9 -24.96 -4.21 -7.26
N ALA A 10 -24.66 -3.34 -6.30
CA ALA A 10 -25.01 -3.56 -4.91
C ALA A 10 -26.10 -2.58 -4.46
N LYS A 11 -27.07 -3.08 -3.68
CA LYS A 11 -28.07 -2.25 -3.01
C LYS A 11 -27.48 -1.68 -1.72
N ILE A 12 -27.71 -0.39 -1.48
CA ILE A 12 -27.44 0.22 -0.18
C ILE A 12 -28.51 -0.27 0.80
N MET A 13 -28.05 -0.93 1.85
CA MET A 13 -28.89 -1.45 2.93
C MET A 13 -29.19 -0.36 3.96
N ALA A 14 -30.04 -0.68 4.95
CA ALA A 14 -30.28 0.21 6.07
C ALA A 14 -28.96 0.61 6.73
N LYS A 15 -28.90 1.85 7.27
CA LYS A 15 -27.69 2.44 7.88
C LYS A 15 -26.53 2.69 6.90
N GLY A 16 -26.78 2.73 5.60
CA GLY A 16 -25.75 3.09 4.60
C GLY A 16 -24.72 1.98 4.33
N GLN A 17 -25.02 0.74 4.71
CA GLN A 17 -24.12 -0.39 4.48
C GLN A 17 -24.24 -0.91 3.05
N VAL A 18 -23.10 -1.28 2.46
CA VAL A 18 -23.04 -1.95 1.15
C VAL A 18 -22.36 -3.31 1.36
N THR A 19 -22.95 -4.36 0.81
CA THR A 19 -22.36 -5.70 0.83
C THR A 19 -21.40 -5.86 -0.33
N ILE A 20 -20.19 -6.38 -0.05
CA ILE A 20 -19.20 -6.73 -1.07
C ILE A 20 -19.45 -8.19 -1.49
N PRO A 21 -19.81 -8.46 -2.76
CA PRO A 21 -19.97 -9.82 -3.29
C PRO A 21 -18.74 -10.69 -3.06
N LYS A 22 -18.95 -12.01 -2.99
CA LYS A 22 -17.88 -12.98 -2.73
C LYS A 22 -16.74 -12.85 -3.74
N ASP A 23 -17.06 -12.77 -5.02
CA ASP A 23 -16.09 -12.69 -6.12
C ASP A 23 -15.22 -11.43 -6.02
N ILE A 24 -15.80 -10.29 -5.60
CA ILE A 24 -15.04 -9.05 -5.39
C ILE A 24 -14.12 -9.18 -4.17
N ARG A 25 -14.56 -9.83 -3.09
CA ARG A 25 -13.71 -10.09 -1.92
C ARG A 25 -12.50 -10.97 -2.25
N GLU A 26 -12.69 -11.99 -3.09
CA GLU A 26 -11.61 -12.87 -3.57
C GLU A 26 -10.58 -12.07 -4.39
N VAL A 27 -11.03 -11.19 -5.28
CA VAL A 27 -10.14 -10.31 -6.07
C VAL A 27 -9.38 -9.31 -5.18
N LEU A 28 -10.04 -8.75 -4.16
CA LEU A 28 -9.42 -7.84 -3.20
C LEU A 28 -8.51 -8.57 -2.18
N GLY A 29 -8.61 -9.90 -2.10
CA GLY A 29 -7.90 -10.70 -1.11
C GLY A 29 -8.28 -10.33 0.33
N VAL A 30 -9.56 -10.06 0.59
CA VAL A 30 -10.06 -9.66 1.92
C VAL A 30 -11.06 -10.66 2.49
N SER A 31 -10.98 -10.86 3.79
CA SER A 31 -11.83 -11.74 4.61
C SER A 31 -12.58 -10.95 5.69
N SER A 32 -13.45 -11.63 6.43
CA SER A 32 -14.14 -11.02 7.55
C SER A 32 -13.13 -10.57 8.61
N GLY A 33 -13.19 -9.29 9.00
CA GLY A 33 -12.26 -8.67 9.94
C GLY A 33 -11.16 -7.84 9.28
N ASP A 34 -10.95 -8.01 7.98
CA ASP A 34 -9.97 -7.21 7.23
C ASP A 34 -10.48 -5.78 6.99
N ARG A 35 -9.52 -4.87 6.83
CA ARG A 35 -9.80 -3.46 6.53
C ARG A 35 -9.66 -3.19 5.03
N ILE A 36 -10.55 -2.34 4.53
CA ILE A 36 -10.50 -1.78 3.18
C ILE A 36 -10.39 -0.26 3.26
N SER A 37 -9.74 0.33 2.26
CA SER A 37 -9.62 1.77 2.10
C SER A 37 -10.45 2.23 0.92
N PHE A 38 -11.07 3.40 1.06
CA PHE A 38 -11.78 4.08 0.00
C PHE A 38 -10.93 5.22 -0.54
N ILE A 39 -10.66 5.20 -1.84
CA ILE A 39 -10.00 6.28 -2.56
C ILE A 39 -11.08 7.01 -3.35
N VAL A 40 -11.24 8.31 -3.09
CA VAL A 40 -12.25 9.14 -3.73
C VAL A 40 -11.56 10.09 -4.71
N GLU A 41 -11.87 9.94 -5.99
CA GLU A 41 -11.34 10.75 -7.08
C GLU A 41 -12.53 11.41 -7.79
N GLY A 42 -12.87 12.63 -7.38
CA GLY A 42 -14.06 13.34 -7.85
C GLY A 42 -15.35 12.58 -7.52
N ASN A 43 -16.03 12.09 -8.56
CA ASN A 43 -17.26 11.29 -8.44
C ASN A 43 -17.01 9.78 -8.49
N THR A 44 -15.76 9.33 -8.60
CA THR A 44 -15.41 7.91 -8.62
C THR A 44 -14.85 7.50 -7.28
N VAL A 45 -15.38 6.40 -6.73
CA VAL A 45 -14.86 5.78 -5.51
C VAL A 45 -14.25 4.43 -5.87
N ARG A 46 -13.00 4.22 -5.47
CA ARG A 46 -12.27 2.96 -5.63
C ARG A 46 -12.04 2.33 -4.27
N ILE A 47 -12.28 1.02 -4.18
CA ILE A 47 -12.04 0.24 -2.98
C ILE A 47 -10.75 -0.55 -3.16
N VAL A 48 -9.86 -0.48 -2.17
CA VAL A 48 -8.59 -1.21 -2.17
C VAL A 48 -8.36 -1.91 -0.83
N ASN A 49 -7.57 -2.98 -0.83
CA ASN A 49 -7.09 -3.60 0.41
C ASN A 49 -6.17 -2.61 1.16
N SER A 50 -6.50 -2.31 2.43
CA SER A 50 -5.77 -1.29 3.19
C SER A 50 -4.31 -1.63 3.44
N ALA A 51 -4.02 -2.90 3.77
CA ALA A 51 -2.67 -3.33 4.09
C ALA A 51 -1.78 -3.28 2.84
N VAL A 52 -2.29 -3.80 1.71
CA VAL A 52 -1.58 -3.76 0.42
C VAL A 52 -1.35 -2.31 0.00
N TYR A 53 -2.37 -1.45 0.13
CA TYR A 53 -2.24 -0.06 -0.25
C TYR A 53 -1.24 0.71 0.62
N ALA A 54 -1.23 0.50 1.94
CA ALA A 54 -0.25 1.11 2.84
C ALA A 54 1.18 0.69 2.47
N MET A 55 1.41 -0.60 2.21
CA MET A 55 2.72 -1.09 1.77
C MET A 55 3.14 -0.52 0.43
N GLN A 56 2.22 -0.40 -0.53
CA GLN A 56 2.49 0.23 -1.82
C GLN A 56 2.84 1.72 -1.67
N MET A 57 2.19 2.45 -0.76
CA MET A 57 2.52 3.84 -0.51
C MET A 57 3.87 3.99 0.18
N LEU A 58 4.15 3.19 1.21
CA LEU A 58 5.47 3.14 1.84
C LEU A 58 6.57 2.82 0.82
N GLN A 59 6.36 1.81 -0.02
CA GLN A 59 7.31 1.45 -1.08
C GLN A 59 7.49 2.59 -2.09
N ARG A 60 6.44 3.32 -2.46
CA ARG A 60 6.54 4.47 -3.36
C ARG A 60 7.28 5.65 -2.74
N GLU A 61 7.07 5.91 -1.45
CA GLU A 61 7.80 6.95 -0.73
C GLU A 61 9.28 6.59 -0.59
N MET A 62 9.60 5.31 -0.36
CA MET A 62 10.97 4.80 -0.33
C MET A 62 11.60 4.69 -1.73
N ALA A 63 10.80 4.44 -2.77
CA ALA A 63 11.24 4.40 -4.16
C ALA A 63 11.54 5.83 -4.64
N GLY A 64 12.81 6.21 -4.53
CA GLY A 64 13.30 7.56 -4.76
C GLY A 64 13.98 8.16 -3.53
N GLU A 65 13.86 7.54 -2.35
CA GLU A 65 14.71 7.87 -1.21
C GLU A 65 16.10 7.24 -1.35
N ALA A 66 16.20 6.03 -1.92
CA ALA A 66 17.49 5.42 -2.28
C ALA A 66 18.28 6.31 -3.27
N ASP A 67 17.62 6.77 -4.35
CA ASP A 67 18.21 7.69 -5.32
C ASP A 67 18.55 9.08 -4.71
N ARG A 68 17.79 9.54 -3.71
CA ARG A 68 18.01 10.85 -3.04
C ARG A 68 19.10 10.79 -1.97
N THR A 69 19.27 9.64 -1.34
CA THR A 69 20.32 9.38 -0.34
C THR A 69 21.62 8.87 -0.95
N GLY A 70 21.63 8.55 -2.26
CA GLY A 70 22.80 8.06 -2.98
C GLY A 70 23.24 6.66 -2.55
N LEU A 71 22.35 5.92 -1.86
CA LEU A 71 22.61 4.57 -1.37
C LEU A 71 22.12 3.56 -2.42
N ASN A 72 22.87 3.44 -3.50
CA ASN A 72 22.47 2.63 -4.66
C ASN A 72 23.10 1.23 -4.64
N SER A 73 23.96 0.95 -3.66
CA SER A 73 24.65 -0.33 -3.50
C SER A 73 24.81 -0.72 -2.02
N ASP A 74 25.04 -2.02 -1.78
CA ASP A 74 25.34 -2.54 -0.46
C ASP A 74 26.63 -1.91 0.13
N GLU A 75 27.59 -1.53 -0.72
CA GLU A 75 28.78 -0.77 -0.32
C GLU A 75 28.44 0.61 0.25
N ASP A 76 27.49 1.34 -0.35
CA ASP A 76 27.11 2.68 0.11
C ASP A 76 26.45 2.60 1.50
N VAL A 77 25.65 1.56 1.74
CA VAL A 77 25.03 1.27 3.04
C VAL A 77 26.10 0.96 4.10
N LEU A 78 27.10 0.16 3.76
CA LEU A 78 28.23 -0.15 4.64
C LEU A 78 29.05 1.09 5.00
N ALA A 79 29.24 2.01 4.05
CA ALA A 79 29.94 3.27 4.27
C ALA A 79 29.19 4.17 5.27
N LEU A 80 27.88 4.36 5.08
CA LEU A 80 27.04 5.15 5.98
C LEU A 80 27.03 4.60 7.41
N VAL A 81 26.86 3.27 7.56
CA VAL A 81 26.87 2.62 8.89
C VAL A 81 28.21 2.78 9.59
N LYS A 82 29.31 2.77 8.83
CA LYS A 82 30.65 2.99 9.37
C LYS A 82 30.88 4.44 9.80
N GLU A 83 30.32 5.39 9.08
CA GLU A 83 30.41 6.82 9.40
C GLU A 83 29.64 7.14 10.70
N LEU A 84 28.40 6.66 10.82
CA LEU A 84 27.58 6.84 12.03
C LEU A 84 28.20 6.19 13.27
N ARG A 85 28.82 5.02 13.14
CA ARG A 85 29.52 4.35 14.26
C ARG A 85 30.76 5.10 14.74
N ASN A 86 31.40 5.88 13.88
CA ASN A 86 32.58 6.66 14.24
C ASN A 86 32.22 8.02 14.86
N GLU A 87 31.02 8.55 14.63
CA GLU A 87 30.53 9.76 15.30
C GLU A 87 30.28 9.51 16.80
N ASP A 88 29.81 8.31 17.17
CA ASP A 88 29.61 7.91 18.57
C ASP A 88 30.93 7.78 19.37
N GLU A 89 32.08 7.64 18.72
CA GLU A 89 33.40 7.59 19.38
C GLU A 89 34.03 8.98 19.63
N LYS A 90 33.39 10.07 19.18
CA LYS A 90 33.90 11.44 19.34
C LYS A 90 33.15 12.31 20.37
N VAL A 91 32.27 11.72 21.18
CA VAL A 91 31.57 12.39 22.30
C VAL A 91 32.14 11.95 23.64
#